data_AF-A0A5B8Z8Q8-F1
#
_entry.id   AF-A0A5B8Z8Q8-F1
#
_cell.length_a   1.000
_cell.length_b   1.000
_cell.length_c   1.000
_cell.angle_alpha   90.00
_cell.angle_beta   90.00
_cell.angle_gamma   90.00
#
_symmetry.space_group_name_H-M   'P 1'
#
loop_
_entity.id
_entity.type
_entity.pdbx_description
1 polymer ?
#
loop_
_entity_poly.entity_id
_entity_poly.type
_entity_poly.pdbx_seq_one_letter_code
_entity_poly.pdbx_strand_id
1 'polypeptide(L)'
;MSHDEIEKLIYDYHWLRKEVNRLEKIIFGFSVPIKSLGAAQYGIEATLPKGSPMKSAAELEALDLREKRLYKRLNLYRVKVFAIEKITELYLVDDQELTLIDCMMEGMSYRAIAAHLGISREKVRIIKNEMIDHICQNCHFLHELKLDKSAV
;
A
#
# COMPACT_ATOMS: atom_id res chain seq x y z
N MET A 1 5.37 -3.96 12.30
CA MET A 1 5.17 -4.94 11.21
C MET A 1 6.37 -5.85 11.20
N SER A 2 6.16 -7.15 11.09
CA SER A 2 7.26 -8.12 10.98
C SER A 2 7.81 -8.15 9.55
N HIS A 3 9.03 -8.67 9.39
CA HIS A 3 9.69 -8.83 8.09
C HIS A 3 8.79 -9.57 7.09
N ASP A 4 8.22 -10.70 7.49
CA ASP A 4 7.35 -11.53 6.65
C ASP A 4 6.05 -10.83 6.24
N GLU A 5 5.50 -9.98 7.12
CA GLU A 5 4.32 -9.18 6.81
C GLU A 5 4.61 -8.17 5.72
N ILE A 6 5.77 -7.49 5.77
CA ILE A 6 6.18 -6.51 4.77
C ILE A 6 6.48 -7.20 3.44
N GLU A 7 7.23 -8.30 3.46
CA GLU A 7 7.53 -9.06 2.25
C GLU A 7 6.25 -9.49 1.53
N LYS A 8 5.32 -10.10 2.28
CA LYS A 8 4.04 -10.52 1.74
C LYS A 8 3.23 -9.34 1.19
N LEU A 9 3.23 -8.22 1.90
CA LEU A 9 2.49 -7.03 1.51
C LEU A 9 3.03 -6.46 0.18
N ILE A 10 4.35 -6.43 -0.02
CA ILE A 10 4.98 -6.00 -1.28
C ILE A 10 4.59 -6.95 -2.43
N TYR A 11 4.69 -8.27 -2.23
CA TYR A 11 4.29 -9.24 -3.25
C TYR A 11 2.79 -9.18 -3.58
N ASP A 12 1.97 -8.93 -2.57
CA ASP A 12 0.54 -8.82 -2.74
C ASP A 12 0.13 -7.54 -3.51
N TYR A 13 1.03 -6.55 -3.63
CA TYR A 13 0.75 -5.26 -4.26
C TYR A 13 0.12 -5.40 -5.64
N HIS A 14 0.73 -6.18 -6.54
CA HIS A 14 0.29 -6.33 -7.92
C HIS A 14 -1.19 -6.76 -8.01
N TRP A 15 -1.57 -7.79 -7.24
CA TRP A 15 -2.94 -8.29 -7.27
C TRP A 15 -3.89 -7.35 -6.52
N LEU A 16 -3.46 -6.77 -5.40
CA LEU A 16 -4.22 -5.80 -4.63
C LEU A 16 -4.60 -4.60 -5.49
N ARG A 17 -3.63 -4.07 -6.26
CA ARG A 17 -3.83 -2.93 -7.16
C ARG A 17 -4.86 -3.24 -8.25
N LYS A 18 -4.75 -4.42 -8.87
CA LYS A 18 -5.71 -4.90 -9.87
C LYS A 18 -7.11 -5.05 -9.28
N GLU A 19 -7.21 -5.58 -8.08
CA GLU A 19 -8.48 -5.80 -7.39
C GLU A 19 -9.12 -4.48 -6.91
N VAL A 20 -8.33 -3.52 -6.42
CA VAL A 20 -8.79 -2.15 -6.14
C VAL A 20 -9.41 -1.55 -7.39
N ASN A 21 -8.69 -1.57 -8.52
CA ASN A 21 -9.19 -1.00 -9.78
C ASN A 21 -10.49 -1.69 -10.24
N ARG A 22 -10.61 -3.01 -10.04
CA ARG A 22 -11.83 -3.77 -10.36
C ARG A 22 -13.00 -3.36 -9.45
N LEU A 23 -12.77 -3.30 -8.14
CA LEU A 23 -13.80 -2.93 -7.16
C LEU A 23 -14.25 -1.48 -7.31
N GLU A 24 -13.34 -0.56 -7.62
CA GLU A 24 -13.67 0.84 -7.91
C GLU A 24 -14.60 0.97 -9.11
N LYS A 25 -14.29 0.28 -10.20
CA LYS A 25 -15.18 0.23 -11.38
C LYS A 25 -16.56 -0.32 -11.05
N ILE A 26 -16.64 -1.33 -10.18
CA ILE A 26 -17.92 -1.93 -9.77
C ILE A 26 -18.74 -0.97 -8.89
N ILE A 27 -18.09 -0.27 -7.95
CA ILE A 27 -18.79 0.53 -6.93
C ILE A 27 -19.06 1.97 -7.42
N PHE A 28 -18.13 2.56 -8.16
CA PHE A 28 -18.16 3.96 -8.57
C PHE A 28 -18.32 4.16 -10.08
N GLY A 29 -18.10 3.11 -10.89
CA GLY A 29 -18.10 3.22 -12.36
C GLY A 29 -16.80 3.76 -12.96
N PHE A 30 -15.86 4.23 -12.13
CA PHE A 30 -14.56 4.75 -12.54
C PHE A 30 -13.48 4.35 -11.52
N SER A 31 -12.20 4.46 -11.91
CA SER A 31 -11.07 4.23 -10.99
C SER A 31 -10.64 5.54 -10.35
N VAL A 32 -10.30 5.47 -9.07
CA VAL A 32 -9.91 6.63 -8.25
C VAL A 32 -8.39 6.58 -8.05
N PRO A 33 -7.66 7.67 -8.30
CA PRO A 33 -6.23 7.73 -8.00
C PRO A 33 -5.98 7.51 -6.49
N ILE A 34 -5.04 6.64 -6.13
CA ILE A 34 -4.75 6.33 -4.71
C ILE A 34 -4.23 7.55 -3.95
N LYS A 35 -3.52 8.46 -4.63
CA LYS A 35 -3.07 9.74 -4.07
C LYS A 35 -4.21 10.59 -3.51
N SER A 36 -5.44 10.50 -4.05
CA SER A 36 -6.58 11.26 -3.55
C SER A 36 -7.16 10.68 -2.24
N LEU A 37 -6.73 9.49 -1.82
CA LEU A 37 -7.23 8.83 -0.61
C LEU A 37 -6.47 9.28 0.65
N GLY A 38 -5.17 9.54 0.53
CA GLY A 38 -4.32 9.95 1.67
C GLY A 38 -4.75 11.27 2.31
N ALA A 39 -5.30 12.20 1.53
CA ALA A 39 -5.85 13.47 2.04
C ALA A 39 -7.26 13.30 2.64
N ALA A 40 -8.08 12.42 2.07
CA ALA A 40 -9.50 12.30 2.43
C ALA A 40 -9.78 11.42 3.65
N GLN A 41 -8.86 10.53 4.05
CA GLN A 41 -9.14 9.48 5.03
C GLN A 41 -8.51 9.69 6.42
N TYR A 42 -7.54 10.61 6.55
CA TYR A 42 -6.72 10.74 7.77
C TYR A 42 -6.54 12.19 8.27
N GLY A 43 -7.24 13.16 7.67
CA GLY A 43 -7.22 14.56 8.10
C GLY A 43 -8.59 15.06 8.56
N ILE A 44 -8.59 16.21 9.24
CA ILE A 44 -9.79 16.98 9.66
C ILE A 44 -10.73 17.22 8.46
N GLU A 45 -10.21 17.20 7.24
CA GLU A 45 -10.94 17.32 5.97
C GLU A 45 -11.95 16.20 5.68
N ALA A 46 -11.89 15.06 6.38
CA ALA A 46 -12.90 13.99 6.26
C ALA A 46 -14.30 14.42 6.77
N THR A 47 -14.38 15.51 7.54
CA THR A 47 -15.65 16.08 8.06
C THR A 47 -16.26 17.17 7.17
N LEU A 48 -15.57 17.60 6.10
CA LEU A 48 -16.06 18.62 5.18
C LEU A 48 -16.72 17.96 3.96
N PRO A 49 -17.91 18.43 3.52
CA PRO A 49 -18.56 17.91 2.33
C PRO A 49 -17.87 18.54 1.11
N LYS A 50 -16.79 17.92 0.65
CA LYS A 50 -16.19 18.24 -0.64
C LYS A 50 -16.01 16.98 -1.44
N GLY A 51 -16.84 16.82 -2.48
CA GLY A 51 -16.66 15.99 -3.68
C GLY A 51 -15.80 14.74 -3.55
N SER A 52 -15.85 14.07 -2.41
CA SER A 52 -14.95 12.96 -2.15
C SER A 52 -15.55 11.76 -2.87
N PRO A 53 -14.72 10.89 -3.47
CA PRO A 53 -15.20 9.65 -4.09
C PRO A 53 -15.73 8.66 -3.02
N MET A 54 -15.97 9.10 -1.79
CA MET A 54 -16.38 8.30 -0.65
C MET A 54 -17.89 8.45 -0.45
N LYS A 55 -18.58 7.32 -0.25
CA LYS A 55 -20.00 7.33 0.13
C LYS A 55 -20.17 7.89 1.55
N SER A 56 -21.18 8.73 1.74
CA SER A 56 -21.62 9.25 3.03
C SER A 56 -22.16 8.13 3.94
N ALA A 57 -22.28 8.40 5.24
CA ALA A 57 -22.81 7.44 6.21
C ALA A 57 -24.22 6.94 5.84
N ALA A 58 -25.11 7.82 5.39
CA ALA A 58 -26.45 7.48 4.93
C ALA A 58 -26.42 6.60 3.66
N GLU A 59 -25.53 6.90 2.72
CA GLU A 59 -25.36 6.07 1.52
C GLU A 59 -24.79 4.68 1.87
N LEU A 60 -23.92 4.58 2.88
CA LEU A 60 -23.38 3.31 3.35
C LEU A 60 -24.45 2.44 4.02
N GLU A 61 -25.39 3.02 4.76
CA GLU A 61 -26.50 2.30 5.37
C GLU A 61 -27.48 1.77 4.31
N ALA A 62 -27.69 2.54 3.23
CA ALA A 62 -28.55 2.18 2.12
C ALA A 62 -27.98 1.08 1.20
N LEU A 63 -26.70 0.73 1.31
CA LEU A 63 -26.08 -0.32 0.49
C LEU A 63 -26.63 -1.71 0.79
N ASP A 64 -26.75 -2.53 -0.25
CA ASP A 64 -27.05 -3.95 -0.12
C ASP A 64 -25.92 -4.71 0.59
N LEU A 65 -26.24 -5.87 1.17
CA LEU A 65 -25.26 -6.70 1.88
C LEU A 65 -24.05 -7.06 1.02
N ARG A 66 -24.24 -7.31 -0.28
CA ARG A 66 -23.15 -7.59 -1.22
C ARG A 66 -22.27 -6.36 -1.42
N GLU A 67 -22.87 -5.20 -1.64
CA GLU A 67 -22.15 -3.94 -1.87
C GLU A 67 -21.36 -3.51 -0.64
N LYS A 68 -21.96 -3.62 0.56
CA LYS A 68 -21.26 -3.40 1.84
C LYS A 68 -20.01 -4.26 1.97
N ARG A 69 -20.08 -5.56 1.61
CA ARG A 69 -18.92 -6.47 1.64
C ARG A 69 -17.84 -6.07 0.64
N LEU A 70 -18.22 -5.65 -0.56
CA LEU A 70 -17.27 -5.20 -1.59
C LEU A 70 -16.60 -3.88 -1.19
N TYR A 71 -17.38 -2.94 -0.65
CA TYR A 71 -16.88 -1.65 -0.20
C TYR A 71 -15.90 -1.78 0.98
N LYS A 72 -16.23 -2.61 1.99
CA LYS A 72 -15.31 -2.90 3.11
C LYS A 72 -13.98 -3.48 2.61
N ARG A 73 -14.04 -4.41 1.64
CA ARG A 73 -12.86 -5.03 1.03
C ARG A 73 -12.04 -4.02 0.25
N LEU A 74 -12.69 -3.14 -0.53
CA LEU A 74 -12.04 -2.07 -1.27
C LEU A 74 -11.26 -1.16 -0.31
N ASN A 75 -11.88 -0.72 0.78
CA ASN A 75 -11.20 0.14 1.76
C ASN A 75 -9.99 -0.55 2.39
N LEU A 76 -10.10 -1.82 2.75
CA LEU A 76 -8.97 -2.58 3.28
C LEU A 76 -7.80 -2.65 2.27
N TYR A 77 -8.10 -2.96 1.01
CA TYR A 77 -7.06 -3.07 -0.02
C TYR A 77 -6.44 -1.72 -0.37
N ARG A 78 -7.25 -0.66 -0.42
CA ARG A 78 -6.76 0.70 -0.60
C ARG A 78 -5.76 1.11 0.48
N VAL A 79 -6.05 0.82 1.76
CA VAL A 79 -5.14 1.10 2.88
C VAL A 79 -3.83 0.34 2.72
N LYS A 80 -3.89 -0.94 2.34
CA LYS A 80 -2.70 -1.75 2.08
C LYS A 80 -1.83 -1.19 0.96
N VAL A 81 -2.44 -0.87 -0.18
CA VAL A 81 -1.74 -0.32 -1.34
C VAL A 81 -1.12 1.04 -1.01
N PHE A 82 -1.87 1.91 -0.35
CA PHE A 82 -1.36 3.23 0.08
C PHE A 82 -0.19 3.09 1.06
N ALA A 83 -0.25 2.16 2.01
CA ALA A 83 0.83 1.92 2.96
C ALA A 83 2.13 1.51 2.24
N ILE A 84 2.04 0.62 1.23
CA ILE A 84 3.20 0.19 0.43
C ILE A 84 3.78 1.37 -0.34
N GLU A 85 2.94 2.12 -1.08
CA GLU A 85 3.40 3.28 -1.86
C GLU A 85 4.11 4.31 -0.97
N LYS A 86 3.62 4.52 0.26
CA LYS A 86 4.25 5.43 1.22
C LYS A 86 5.53 4.89 1.84
N ILE A 87 5.59 3.60 2.13
CA ILE A 87 6.82 2.96 2.62
C ILE A 87 7.93 3.07 1.59
N THR A 88 7.62 2.74 0.33
CA THR A 88 8.54 2.86 -0.81
C THR A 88 9.03 4.30 -0.99
N GLU A 89 8.13 5.29 -0.93
CA GLU A 89 8.48 6.72 -1.08
C GLU A 89 9.36 7.26 0.06
N LEU A 90 9.20 6.75 1.29
CA LEU A 90 9.86 7.31 2.47
C LEU A 90 11.22 6.68 2.79
N TYR A 91 11.41 5.40 2.50
CA TYR A 91 12.53 4.63 3.05
C TYR A 91 13.53 4.14 2.03
N LEU A 92 13.22 4.22 0.74
CA LEU A 92 14.15 3.81 -0.32
C LEU A 92 14.77 5.05 -0.94
N VAL A 93 16.10 5.08 -0.94
CA VAL A 93 16.90 6.18 -1.49
C VAL A 93 17.81 5.69 -2.62
N ASP A 94 18.20 4.41 -2.59
CA ASP A 94 19.06 3.84 -3.60
C ASP A 94 18.27 3.43 -4.86
N ASP A 95 18.81 3.77 -6.04
CA ASP A 95 18.16 3.50 -7.33
C ASP A 95 18.02 1.99 -7.59
N GLN A 96 18.95 1.15 -7.10
CA GLN A 96 18.86 -0.30 -7.28
C GLN A 96 17.78 -0.91 -6.39
N GLU A 97 17.68 -0.46 -5.14
CA GLU A 97 16.61 -0.88 -4.21
C GLU A 97 15.23 -0.46 -4.73
N LEU A 98 15.12 0.76 -5.26
CA LEU A 98 13.87 1.26 -5.84
C LEU A 98 13.44 0.41 -7.04
N THR A 99 14.37 0.17 -7.97
CA THR A 99 14.12 -0.67 -9.15
C THR A 99 13.74 -2.10 -8.73
N LEU A 100 14.42 -2.66 -7.73
CA LEU A 100 14.09 -3.98 -7.18
C LEU A 100 12.67 -4.03 -6.63
N ILE A 101 12.28 -3.05 -5.81
CA ILE A 101 10.95 -3.03 -5.20
C ILE A 101 9.86 -2.84 -6.25
N ASP A 102 10.09 -1.98 -7.25
CA ASP A 102 9.15 -1.79 -8.36
C ASP A 102 8.93 -3.11 -9.10
N CYS A 103 10.01 -3.85 -9.36
CA CYS A 103 9.88 -5.15 -10.00
C CYS A 103 9.11 -6.17 -9.14
N MET A 104 9.32 -6.15 -7.83
CA MET A 104 8.58 -7.01 -6.90
C MET A 104 7.09 -6.62 -6.85
N MET A 105 6.80 -5.33 -6.82
CA MET A 105 5.45 -4.77 -6.84
C MET A 105 4.72 -5.06 -8.15
N GLU A 106 5.42 -5.20 -9.27
CA GLU A 106 4.87 -5.68 -10.54
C GLU A 106 4.60 -7.19 -10.57
N GLY A 107 5.10 -7.93 -9.57
CA GLY A 107 4.96 -9.38 -9.48
C GLY A 107 5.99 -10.15 -10.31
N MET A 108 7.13 -9.53 -10.64
CA MET A 108 8.20 -10.23 -11.34
C MET A 108 8.84 -11.33 -10.48
N SER A 109 9.20 -12.45 -11.13
CA SER A 109 9.96 -13.51 -10.44
C SER A 109 11.40 -13.08 -10.19
N TYR A 110 12.03 -13.58 -9.12
CA TYR A 110 13.45 -13.29 -8.86
C TYR A 110 14.40 -13.59 -10.02
N ARG A 111 14.06 -14.56 -10.88
CA ARG A 111 14.84 -14.84 -12.09
C ARG A 111 14.74 -13.70 -13.11
N ALA A 112 13.54 -13.18 -13.31
CA ALA A 112 13.30 -12.04 -14.20
C ALA A 112 13.95 -10.77 -13.65
N ILE A 113 13.83 -10.53 -12.33
CA ILE A 113 14.47 -9.40 -11.65
C ILE A 113 15.99 -9.47 -11.78
N ALA A 114 16.59 -10.63 -11.50
CA ALA A 114 18.03 -10.84 -11.63
C ALA A 114 18.52 -10.58 -13.06
N ALA A 115 17.77 -11.05 -14.07
CA ALA A 115 18.07 -10.79 -15.47
C ALA A 115 17.91 -9.32 -15.85
N HIS A 116 16.90 -8.63 -15.32
CA HIS A 116 16.65 -7.21 -15.56
C HIS A 116 17.75 -6.32 -14.97
N LEU A 117 18.18 -6.61 -13.74
CA LEU A 117 19.23 -5.87 -13.03
C LEU A 117 20.65 -6.29 -13.42
N GLY A 118 20.81 -7.37 -14.20
CA GLY A 118 22.13 -7.90 -14.58
C GLY A 118 22.94 -8.47 -13.42
N ILE A 119 22.28 -8.93 -12.34
CA ILE A 119 22.92 -9.46 -11.14
C ILE A 119 22.52 -10.92 -10.87
N SER A 120 23.21 -11.58 -9.94
CA SER A 120 22.84 -12.95 -9.55
C SER A 120 21.55 -12.96 -8.74
N ARG A 121 20.80 -14.07 -8.82
CA ARG A 121 19.60 -14.30 -8.00
C ARG A 121 19.88 -14.19 -6.50
N GLU A 122 21.07 -14.58 -6.08
CA GLU A 122 21.45 -14.51 -4.67
C GLU A 122 21.68 -13.06 -4.24
N LYS A 123 22.29 -12.23 -5.10
CA LYS A 123 22.44 -10.81 -4.83
C LYS A 123 21.08 -10.10 -4.74
N VAL A 124 20.11 -10.47 -5.58
CA VAL A 124 18.71 -9.99 -5.47
C VAL A 124 18.12 -10.31 -4.09
N ARG A 125 18.33 -11.52 -3.57
CA ARG A 125 17.82 -11.91 -2.25
C ARG A 125 18.45 -11.12 -1.12
N ILE A 126 19.77 -10.89 -1.20
CA ILE A 126 20.51 -10.11 -0.21
C ILE A 126 19.97 -8.69 -0.17
N ILE A 127 19.92 -8.00 -1.32
CA ILE A 127 19.42 -6.62 -1.41
C ILE A 127 17.96 -6.55 -0.92
N LYS A 128 17.12 -7.53 -1.30
CA LYS A 128 15.73 -7.61 -0.82
C LYS A 128 15.65 -7.70 0.71
N ASN A 129 16.43 -8.58 1.32
CA ASN A 129 16.42 -8.74 2.78
C ASN A 129 16.91 -7.47 3.47
N GLU A 130 18.04 -6.90 3.02
CA GLU A 130 18.60 -5.65 3.55
C GLU A 130 17.56 -4.52 3.50
N MET A 131 16.91 -4.35 2.35
CA MET A 131 15.85 -3.37 2.13
C MET A 131 14.64 -3.58 3.07
N ILE A 132 14.16 -4.83 3.24
CA ILE A 132 13.03 -5.11 4.15
C ILE A 132 13.43 -4.89 5.61
N ASP A 133 14.64 -5.26 6.00
CA ASP A 133 15.18 -5.02 7.34
C ASP A 133 15.24 -3.51 7.65
N HIS A 134 15.69 -2.70 6.68
CA HIS A 134 15.70 -1.24 6.80
C HIS A 134 14.28 -0.68 6.99
N ILE A 135 13.31 -1.16 6.22
CA ILE A 135 11.91 -0.76 6.38
C ILE A 135 11.39 -1.17 7.77
N CYS A 136 11.66 -2.40 8.22
CA CYS A 136 11.23 -2.90 9.53
C CYS A 136 11.77 -2.04 10.68
N GLN A 137 13.06 -1.72 10.67
CA GLN A 137 13.71 -0.90 11.68
C GLN A 137 13.08 0.50 11.75
N ASN A 138 12.88 1.14 10.60
CA ASN A 138 12.29 2.47 10.53
C ASN A 138 10.81 2.48 10.96
N CYS A 139 10.05 1.45 10.60
CA CYS A 139 8.65 1.30 11.05
C CYS A 139 8.55 1.15 12.56
N HIS A 140 9.47 0.38 13.17
CA HIS A 140 9.53 0.18 14.62
C HIS A 140 9.82 1.51 15.33
N PHE A 141 10.85 2.23 14.88
CA PHE A 141 11.23 3.53 15.44
C PHE A 141 10.10 4.57 15.37
N LEU A 142 9.38 4.65 14.25
CA LEU A 142 8.22 5.56 14.14
C LEU A 142 7.06 5.17 15.07
N HIS A 143 6.89 3.89 15.38
CA HIS A 143 5.88 3.44 16.31
C HIS A 143 6.21 3.91 17.73
N GLU A 144 7.47 3.75 18.15
CA GLU A 144 7.97 4.21 19.46
C GLU A 144 7.79 5.73 19.62
N LEU A 145 8.21 6.52 18.63
CA LEU A 145 8.03 7.98 18.66
C LEU A 145 6.56 8.44 18.73
N LYS A 146 5.63 7.67 18.18
CA LYS A 146 4.18 7.98 18.26
C LYS A 146 3.61 7.70 19.64
N LEU A 147 4.09 6.65 20.32
CA LEU A 147 3.70 6.35 21.70
C LEU A 147 4.14 7.49 22.62
N ASP A 148 5.38 7.97 22.48
CA ASP A 148 5.92 9.08 23.27
C ASP A 148 5.14 10.39 23.06
N LYS A 149 4.73 10.69 21.82
CA LYS A 149 3.92 11.89 21.52
C LYS A 149 2.48 11.82 22.00
N SER A 150 1.93 10.62 22.24
CA SER A 150 0.57 10.44 22.74
C SER A 150 0.47 10.46 24.28
N ALA A 151 1.62 10.39 24.96
CA ALA A 151 1.74 10.40 26.41
C ALA A 151 1.99 11.81 27.01
N VAL A 152 2.06 12.84 26.16
CA VAL A 152 2.22 14.27 26.52
C VAL A 152 0.98 15.04 26.08
#